data_AF-A0A6A3VX20-F1
#
_entry.id   AF-A0A6A3VX20-F1
#
_cell.length_a   1.000
_cell.length_b   1.000
_cell.length_c   1.000
_cell.angle_alpha   90.00
_cell.angle_beta   90.00
_cell.angle_gamma   90.00
#
_symmetry.space_group_name_H-M   'P 1'
#
loop_
_entity.id
_entity.type
_entity.pdbx_description
1 polymer ?
#
loop_
_entity_poly.entity_id
_entity_poly.type
_entity_poly.pdbx_seq_one_letter_code
_entity_poly.pdbx_strand_id
1 'polypeptide(L)'
;MDNLDRTNVVQSLFGRRSLMLQLNETEALQGNVLNSPFEDFERTFKRVWGNNADAISLFYAGTGALKTDFTRTGKRTKKGALMDGYNSCMRYVMNNFMDGYRQDVLDLLLGRFSVSRSKPSPFQTQGESLESVLTKLMGLVVAFFLVETYRSGSQSYMFERLFRSVLLTLLICAGVFTVLVKKGNALGKKLVRLPSLRPQDGCMTTWKR
;
A
#
# COMPACT_ATOMS: atom_id res chain seq x y z
N MET A 1 -7.45 -4.70 -10.09
CA MET A 1 -8.10 -5.47 -9.01
C MET A 1 -8.48 -4.49 -7.91
N ASP A 2 -9.76 -4.44 -7.58
CA ASP A 2 -10.38 -3.65 -6.49
C ASP A 2 -11.72 -4.34 -6.13
N ASN A 3 -11.67 -5.66 -6.01
CA ASN A 3 -12.85 -6.51 -5.80
C ASN A 3 -13.08 -6.81 -4.31
N LEU A 4 -12.05 -6.71 -3.46
CA LEU A 4 -12.16 -7.07 -2.03
C LEU A 4 -13.27 -6.29 -1.31
N ASP A 5 -13.30 -4.96 -1.47
CA ASP A 5 -14.33 -4.12 -0.83
C ASP A 5 -15.73 -4.48 -1.34
N ARG A 6 -15.86 -4.72 -2.65
CA ARG A 6 -17.15 -5.09 -3.28
C ARG A 6 -17.60 -6.48 -2.83
N THR A 7 -16.69 -7.45 -2.77
CA THR A 7 -17.00 -8.81 -2.31
C THR A 7 -17.32 -8.85 -0.84
N ASN A 8 -16.63 -8.07 0.01
CA ASN A 8 -16.94 -8.01 1.44
C ASN A 8 -18.33 -7.42 1.69
N VAL A 9 -18.71 -6.39 0.92
CA VAL A 9 -20.09 -5.84 0.96
C VAL A 9 -21.09 -6.93 0.58
N VAL A 10 -20.90 -7.62 -0.55
CA VAL A 10 -21.83 -8.67 -1.02
C VAL A 10 -21.92 -9.82 0.00
N GLN A 11 -20.79 -10.28 0.52
CA GLN A 11 -20.73 -11.32 1.56
C GLN A 11 -21.47 -10.89 2.83
N SER A 12 -21.35 -9.62 3.22
CA SER A 12 -22.10 -9.10 4.37
C SER A 12 -23.61 -9.11 4.14
N LEU A 13 -24.09 -8.91 2.90
CA LEU A 13 -25.52 -9.02 2.59
C LEU A 13 -26.03 -10.44 2.74
N PHE A 14 -25.27 -11.43 2.24
CA PHE A 14 -25.62 -12.84 2.41
C PHE A 14 -25.56 -13.27 3.88
N GLY A 15 -24.52 -12.85 4.61
CA GLY A 15 -24.39 -13.11 6.04
C GLY A 15 -25.56 -12.55 6.85
N ARG A 16 -26.00 -11.32 6.52
CA ARG A 16 -27.18 -10.71 7.16
C ARG A 16 -28.43 -11.53 6.88
N ARG A 17 -28.70 -11.86 5.62
CA ARG A 17 -29.89 -12.64 5.23
C ARG A 17 -29.92 -14.00 5.92
N SER A 18 -28.80 -14.71 5.96
CA SER A 18 -28.68 -16.00 6.64
C SER A 18 -28.95 -15.87 8.14
N LEU A 19 -28.45 -14.82 8.79
CA LEU A 19 -28.65 -14.62 10.22
C LEU A 19 -30.11 -14.28 10.57
N MET A 20 -30.78 -13.44 9.77
CA MET A 20 -32.20 -13.10 9.99
C MET A 20 -33.11 -14.34 9.82
N LEU A 21 -32.80 -15.21 8.85
CA LEU A 21 -33.51 -16.49 8.70
C LEU A 21 -33.32 -17.41 9.91
N GLN A 22 -32.11 -17.46 10.49
CA GLN A 22 -31.83 -18.28 11.67
C GLN A 22 -32.53 -17.75 12.94
N LEU A 23 -32.75 -16.45 13.02
CA LEU A 23 -33.47 -15.80 14.13
C LEU A 23 -35.00 -15.82 13.94
N ASN A 24 -35.50 -16.42 12.85
CA ASN A 24 -36.92 -16.42 12.48
C ASN A 24 -37.51 -15.01 12.27
N GLU A 25 -36.66 -14.02 12.00
CA GLU A 25 -37.01 -12.61 11.76
C GLU A 25 -37.29 -12.38 10.26
N THR A 26 -38.24 -13.15 9.71
CA THR A 26 -38.55 -13.10 8.27
C THR A 26 -39.19 -11.79 7.82
N GLU A 27 -39.80 -11.03 8.73
CA GLU A 27 -40.34 -9.69 8.44
C GLU A 27 -39.21 -8.69 8.13
N ALA A 28 -38.06 -8.81 8.79
CA ALA A 28 -36.88 -8.00 8.52
C ALA A 28 -36.26 -8.25 7.13
N LEU A 29 -36.65 -9.33 6.44
CA LEU A 29 -36.21 -9.66 5.08
C LEU A 29 -37.03 -8.95 3.99
N GLN A 30 -38.20 -8.40 4.33
CA GLN A 30 -39.08 -7.71 3.38
C GLN A 30 -38.69 -6.22 3.18
N GLY A 31 -37.83 -5.70 4.06
CA GLY A 31 -37.34 -4.31 4.02
C GLY A 31 -36.12 -4.09 3.11
N ASN A 32 -35.47 -2.94 3.28
CA ASN A 32 -34.27 -2.58 2.53
C ASN A 32 -33.10 -3.53 2.85
N VAL A 33 -32.56 -4.22 1.85
CA VAL A 33 -31.47 -5.21 1.98
C VAL A 33 -30.21 -4.63 2.68
N LEU A 34 -30.02 -3.31 2.62
CA LEU A 34 -28.88 -2.63 3.19
C LEU A 34 -28.98 -2.34 4.70
N ASN A 35 -30.18 -2.34 5.29
CA ASN A 35 -30.38 -1.99 6.70
C ASN A 35 -31.43 -2.89 7.35
N SER A 36 -31.18 -3.30 8.58
CA SER A 36 -32.17 -3.96 9.43
C SER A 36 -32.98 -2.94 10.26
N PRO A 37 -34.20 -3.30 10.71
CA PRO A 37 -34.99 -2.46 11.63
C PRO A 37 -34.36 -2.36 13.04
N PHE A 38 -33.38 -3.21 13.35
CA PHE A 38 -32.72 -3.30 14.65
C PHE A 38 -31.41 -2.49 14.66
N GLU A 39 -31.45 -1.28 15.22
CA GLU A 39 -30.31 -0.34 15.14
C GLU A 39 -29.05 -0.86 15.85
N ASP A 40 -29.18 -1.43 17.05
CA ASP A 40 -28.04 -1.94 17.83
C ASP A 40 -27.38 -3.15 17.16
N PHE A 41 -28.20 -4.01 16.55
CA PHE A 41 -27.71 -5.10 15.72
C PHE A 41 -26.95 -4.57 14.51
N GLU A 42 -27.50 -3.59 13.78
CA GLU A 42 -26.86 -3.04 12.59
C GLU A 42 -25.50 -2.38 12.92
N ARG A 43 -25.43 -1.67 14.05
CA ARG A 43 -24.18 -1.08 14.56
C ARG A 43 -23.12 -2.17 14.81
N THR A 44 -23.52 -3.24 15.49
CA THR A 44 -22.62 -4.36 15.82
C THR A 44 -22.21 -5.13 14.56
N PHE A 45 -23.15 -5.41 13.67
CA PHE A 45 -22.95 -6.12 12.41
C PHE A 45 -21.97 -5.38 11.49
N LYS A 46 -22.21 -4.07 11.27
CA LYS A 46 -21.30 -3.21 10.48
C LYS A 46 -19.90 -3.16 11.08
N ARG A 47 -19.78 -3.14 12.41
CA ARG A 47 -18.49 -3.19 13.10
C ARG A 47 -17.75 -4.51 12.85
N VAL A 48 -18.43 -5.65 12.99
CA VAL A 48 -17.84 -6.99 12.75
C VAL A 48 -17.37 -7.13 11.31
N TRP A 49 -18.21 -6.75 10.33
CA TRP A 49 -17.85 -6.83 8.91
C TRP A 49 -16.79 -5.82 8.49
N GLY A 50 -16.73 -4.65 9.14
CA GLY A 50 -15.63 -3.71 8.99
C GLY A 50 -14.30 -4.30 9.48
N ASN A 51 -14.31 -4.97 10.63
CA ASN A 51 -13.11 -5.64 11.15
C ASN A 51 -12.68 -6.83 10.29
N ASN A 52 -13.64 -7.57 9.72
CA ASN A 52 -13.35 -8.63 8.75
C ASN A 52 -12.66 -8.07 7.51
N ALA A 53 -13.15 -6.95 6.96
CA ALA A 53 -12.52 -6.28 5.83
C ALA A 53 -11.09 -5.84 6.16
N ASP A 54 -10.89 -5.24 7.34
CA ASP A 54 -9.57 -4.82 7.82
C ASP A 54 -8.59 -6.01 7.93
N ALA A 55 -9.04 -7.14 8.47
CA ALA A 55 -8.23 -8.34 8.62
C ALA A 55 -7.85 -8.96 7.26
N ILE A 56 -8.81 -9.10 6.34
CA ILE A 56 -8.53 -9.66 5.01
C ILE A 56 -7.62 -8.71 4.22
N SER A 57 -7.85 -7.40 4.32
CA SER A 57 -6.99 -6.39 3.68
C SER A 57 -5.56 -6.47 4.19
N LEU A 58 -5.36 -6.73 5.49
CA LEU A 58 -4.03 -6.91 6.06
C LEU A 58 -3.31 -8.12 5.45
N PHE A 59 -3.98 -9.26 5.28
CA PHE A 59 -3.36 -10.43 4.66
C PHE A 59 -3.06 -10.24 3.18
N TYR A 60 -3.96 -9.59 2.45
CA TYR A 60 -3.84 -9.44 1.00
C TYR A 60 -2.91 -8.30 0.58
N ALA A 61 -3.06 -7.14 1.22
CA ALA A 61 -2.39 -5.91 0.82
C ALA A 61 -1.41 -5.37 1.88
N GLY A 62 -1.34 -6.01 3.05
CA GLY A 62 -0.45 -5.59 4.12
C GLY A 62 -0.87 -4.33 4.86
N THR A 63 -2.04 -3.77 4.55
CA THR A 63 -2.57 -2.56 5.17
C THR A 63 -4.05 -2.72 5.52
N GLY A 64 -4.57 -1.85 6.40
CA GLY A 64 -6.01 -1.82 6.72
C GLY A 64 -6.88 -1.54 5.49
N ALA A 65 -8.18 -1.80 5.59
CA ALA A 65 -9.08 -1.59 4.46
C ALA A 65 -9.17 -0.11 4.07
N LEU A 66 -9.46 0.15 2.80
CA LEU A 66 -9.75 1.51 2.33
C LEU A 66 -11.22 1.83 2.65
N LYS A 67 -11.54 3.12 2.80
CA LYS A 67 -12.93 3.60 2.99
C LYS A 67 -13.64 2.97 4.20
N THR A 68 -12.88 2.62 5.24
CA THR A 68 -13.42 2.08 6.50
C THR A 68 -14.37 3.06 7.20
N ASP A 69 -14.20 4.36 6.96
CA ASP A 69 -15.10 5.40 7.47
C ASP A 69 -16.48 5.34 6.81
N PHE A 70 -16.52 5.09 5.49
CA PHE A 70 -17.77 4.92 4.75
C PHE A 70 -18.50 3.64 5.17
N THR A 71 -17.80 2.52 5.37
CA THR A 71 -18.43 1.26 5.79
C THR A 71 -18.95 1.32 7.23
N ARG A 72 -18.29 2.07 8.13
CA ARG A 72 -18.68 2.18 9.54
C ARG A 72 -19.73 3.26 9.81
N THR A 73 -19.67 4.41 9.14
CA THR A 73 -20.52 5.58 9.45
C THR A 73 -21.41 6.02 8.30
N GLY A 74 -21.25 5.47 7.10
CA GLY A 74 -22.02 5.84 5.91
C GLY A 74 -21.69 7.22 5.34
N LYS A 75 -20.77 7.98 5.96
CA LYS A 75 -20.33 9.31 5.51
C LYS A 75 -18.82 9.34 5.31
N ARG A 76 -18.39 10.11 4.29
CA ARG A 76 -16.98 10.30 4.00
C ARG A 76 -16.40 11.41 4.87
N THR A 77 -15.32 11.12 5.59
CA THR A 77 -14.63 12.09 6.46
C THR A 77 -13.33 12.55 5.83
N LYS A 78 -12.93 13.82 6.04
CA LYS A 78 -11.63 14.34 5.56
C LYS A 78 -10.45 13.56 6.15
N LYS A 79 -10.56 13.15 7.42
CA LYS A 79 -9.58 12.30 8.11
C LYS A 79 -9.49 10.91 7.45
N GLY A 80 -10.63 10.28 7.14
CA GLY A 80 -10.68 9.00 6.42
C GLY A 80 -10.09 9.08 5.02
N ALA A 81 -10.31 10.19 4.31
CA ALA A 81 -9.69 10.41 3.01
C ALA A 81 -8.15 10.48 3.07
N LEU A 82 -7.59 11.14 4.10
CA LEU A 82 -6.15 11.20 4.30
C LEU A 82 -5.56 9.82 4.69
N MET A 83 -6.24 9.10 5.57
CA MET A 83 -5.84 7.74 5.95
C MET A 83 -5.86 6.78 4.75
N ASP A 84 -6.86 6.93 3.87
CA ASP A 84 -6.93 6.15 2.63
C ASP A 84 -5.79 6.47 1.68
N GLY A 85 -5.37 7.73 1.60
CA GLY A 85 -4.19 8.13 0.85
C GLY A 85 -2.93 7.43 1.37
N TYR A 86 -2.73 7.46 2.70
CA TYR A 86 -1.62 6.75 3.35
C TYR A 86 -1.64 5.24 3.08
N ASN A 87 -2.80 4.60 3.29
CA ASN A 87 -2.96 3.16 3.03
C ASN A 87 -2.73 2.82 1.56
N SER A 88 -3.17 3.66 0.63
CA SER A 88 -2.95 3.46 -0.81
C SER A 88 -1.47 3.55 -1.18
N CYS A 89 -0.75 4.55 -0.65
CA CYS A 89 0.70 4.66 -0.84
C CYS A 89 1.44 3.46 -0.26
N MET A 90 1.07 3.03 0.94
CA MET A 90 1.68 1.88 1.59
C MET A 90 1.41 0.58 0.80
N ARG A 91 0.18 0.36 0.32
CA ARG A 91 -0.15 -0.78 -0.57
C ARG A 91 0.66 -0.73 -1.86
N TYR A 92 0.80 0.43 -2.47
CA TYR A 92 1.62 0.58 -3.68
C TYR A 92 3.06 0.13 -3.41
N VAL A 93 3.66 0.57 -2.30
CA VAL A 93 5.02 0.17 -1.92
C VAL A 93 5.09 -1.33 -1.63
N MET A 94 4.20 -1.85 -0.79
CA MET A 94 4.21 -3.26 -0.38
C MET A 94 4.00 -4.20 -1.57
N ASN A 95 3.07 -3.88 -2.47
CA ASN A 95 2.74 -4.70 -3.64
C ASN A 95 3.84 -4.67 -4.72
N ASN A 96 4.59 -3.58 -4.84
CA ASN A 96 5.66 -3.48 -5.86
C ASN A 96 7.01 -3.97 -5.36
N PHE A 97 7.33 -3.77 -4.07
CA PHE A 97 8.70 -3.97 -3.56
C PHE A 97 8.84 -5.11 -2.57
N MET A 98 7.76 -5.58 -1.94
CA MET A 98 7.80 -6.65 -0.93
C MET A 98 7.05 -7.92 -1.35
N ASP A 99 6.20 -7.82 -2.38
CA ASP A 99 5.30 -8.90 -2.77
C ASP A 99 6.02 -10.13 -3.32
N GLY A 100 7.04 -9.94 -4.18
CA GLY A 100 7.85 -11.05 -4.69
C GLY A 100 8.49 -11.90 -3.57
N TYR A 101 8.97 -11.24 -2.51
CA TYR A 101 9.52 -11.95 -1.35
C TYR A 101 8.44 -12.72 -0.58
N ARG A 102 7.24 -12.16 -0.40
CA ARG A 102 6.12 -12.88 0.24
C ARG A 102 5.73 -14.12 -0.55
N GLN A 103 5.64 -13.98 -1.87
CA GLN A 103 5.32 -15.09 -2.76
C GLN A 103 6.39 -16.19 -2.68
N ASP A 104 7.66 -15.83 -2.66
CA ASP A 104 8.76 -16.79 -2.49
C ASP A 104 8.67 -17.54 -1.15
N VAL A 105 8.35 -16.86 -0.05
CA VAL A 105 8.14 -17.52 1.25
C VAL A 105 6.96 -18.50 1.19
N LEU A 106 5.85 -18.13 0.56
CA LEU A 106 4.70 -19.01 0.40
C LEU A 106 5.03 -20.24 -0.46
N ASP A 107 5.74 -20.05 -1.57
CA ASP A 107 6.14 -21.16 -2.44
C ASP A 107 7.10 -22.13 -1.75
N LEU A 108 7.97 -21.61 -0.86
CA LEU A 108 8.84 -22.44 -0.03
C LEU A 108 8.04 -23.24 1.01
N LEU A 109 7.11 -22.60 1.72
CA LEU A 109 6.27 -23.24 2.74
C LEU A 109 5.33 -24.30 2.14
N LEU A 110 4.82 -24.05 0.94
CA LEU A 110 3.94 -24.97 0.23
C LEU A 110 4.70 -26.07 -0.54
N GLY A 111 6.04 -26.10 -0.46
CA GLY A 111 6.88 -27.10 -1.14
C GLY A 111 6.84 -27.00 -2.67
N ARG A 112 6.49 -25.83 -3.22
CA ARG A 112 6.39 -25.59 -4.68
C ARG A 112 7.73 -25.29 -5.34
N PHE A 113 8.78 -25.09 -4.54
CA PHE A 113 10.14 -24.83 -5.00
C PHE A 113 10.88 -26.15 -5.34
N SER A 114 11.50 -26.19 -6.52
CA SER A 114 12.33 -27.32 -6.97
C SER A 114 13.81 -26.94 -6.91
N VAL A 115 14.58 -27.67 -6.10
CA VAL A 115 16.02 -27.44 -5.94
C VAL A 115 16.75 -28.01 -7.16
N SER A 116 17.44 -27.17 -7.90
CA SER A 116 18.35 -27.59 -8.98
C SER A 116 19.78 -27.18 -8.67
N ARG A 117 20.72 -28.14 -8.72
CA ARG A 117 22.15 -27.87 -8.53
C ARG A 117 22.78 -27.10 -9.71
N SER A 118 22.12 -27.07 -10.86
CA SER A 118 22.57 -26.36 -12.06
C SER A 118 22.16 -24.88 -12.09
N LYS A 119 21.25 -24.45 -11.20
CA LYS A 119 20.78 -23.06 -11.13
C LYS A 119 21.47 -22.33 -9.98
N PRO A 120 21.78 -21.03 -10.14
CA PRO A 120 22.31 -20.23 -9.03
C PRO A 120 21.30 -20.18 -7.88
N SER A 121 21.80 -19.97 -6.65
CA SER A 121 20.94 -19.86 -5.47
C SER A 121 19.95 -18.70 -5.64
N PRO A 122 18.64 -18.92 -5.42
CA PRO A 122 17.64 -17.86 -5.51
C PRO A 122 17.75 -16.84 -4.36
N PHE A 123 18.48 -17.18 -3.29
CA PHE A 123 18.68 -16.31 -2.12
C PHE A 123 19.85 -15.33 -2.28
N GLN A 124 20.39 -15.17 -3.49
CA GLN A 124 21.32 -14.09 -3.76
C GLN A 124 20.57 -12.75 -3.74
N THR A 125 21.10 -11.78 -3.01
CA THR A 125 20.54 -10.43 -2.91
C THR A 125 20.57 -9.74 -4.28
N GLN A 126 19.53 -9.94 -5.10
CA GLN A 126 19.42 -9.32 -6.41
C GLN A 126 18.90 -7.88 -6.28
N GLY A 127 19.77 -6.92 -6.60
CA GLY A 127 19.42 -5.53 -6.84
C GLY A 127 19.40 -4.61 -5.61
N GLU A 128 19.47 -3.30 -5.86
CA GLU A 128 19.32 -2.29 -4.81
C GLU A 128 17.90 -2.32 -4.25
N SER A 129 17.77 -2.43 -2.92
CA SER A 129 16.47 -2.30 -2.27
C SER A 129 15.98 -0.85 -2.36
N LEU A 130 14.66 -0.66 -2.39
CA LEU A 130 14.05 0.66 -2.28
C LEU A 130 14.55 1.41 -1.03
N GLU A 131 14.69 0.70 0.08
CA GLU A 131 15.26 1.25 1.32
C GLU A 131 16.67 1.81 1.10
N SER A 132 17.56 1.04 0.45
CA SER A 132 18.92 1.49 0.17
C SER A 132 18.94 2.73 -0.74
N VAL A 133 18.09 2.76 -1.77
CA VAL A 133 17.96 3.92 -2.66
C VAL A 133 17.46 5.15 -1.90
N LEU A 134 16.45 4.99 -1.05
CA LEU A 134 15.91 6.08 -0.23
C LEU A 134 16.94 6.60 0.78
N THR A 135 17.70 5.72 1.43
CA THR A 135 18.77 6.12 2.35
C THR A 135 19.87 6.89 1.62
N LYS A 136 20.28 6.44 0.43
CA LYS A 136 21.26 7.15 -0.41
C LYS A 136 20.76 8.54 -0.82
N LEU A 137 19.52 8.64 -1.28
CA LEU A 137 18.91 9.92 -1.65
C LEU A 137 18.81 10.87 -0.46
N MET A 138 18.38 10.38 0.70
CA MET A 138 18.28 11.17 1.93
C MET A 138 19.66 11.67 2.37
N GLY A 139 20.68 10.80 2.33
CA GLY A 139 22.06 11.18 2.62
C GLY A 139 22.58 12.26 1.68
N LEU A 140 22.26 12.18 0.38
CA LEU A 140 22.64 13.20 -0.61
C LEU A 140 21.97 14.55 -0.31
N VAL A 141 20.67 14.55 0.01
CA VAL A 141 19.93 15.78 0.37
C VAL A 141 20.52 16.43 1.62
N VAL A 142 20.84 15.63 2.65
CA VAL A 142 21.46 16.13 3.88
C VAL A 142 22.85 16.67 3.61
N ALA A 143 23.68 15.94 2.85
CA ALA A 143 25.02 16.39 2.49
C ALA A 143 24.98 17.71 1.69
N PHE A 144 24.06 17.83 0.73
CA PHE A 144 23.86 19.06 -0.03
C PHE A 144 23.46 20.23 0.89
N PHE A 145 22.49 20.01 1.78
CA PHE A 145 22.06 21.03 2.73
C PHE A 145 23.22 21.51 3.63
N LEU A 146 24.04 20.57 4.13
CA LEU A 146 25.21 20.88 4.95
C LEU A 146 26.27 21.65 4.16
N VAL A 147 26.55 21.25 2.91
CA VAL A 147 27.52 21.93 2.04
C VAL A 147 27.07 23.35 1.72
N GLU A 148 25.80 23.58 1.39
CA GLU A 148 25.29 24.93 1.13
C GLU A 148 25.29 25.79 2.40
N THR A 149 25.00 25.19 3.55
CA THR A 149 25.09 25.87 4.85
C THR A 149 26.53 26.27 5.17
N TYR A 150 27.52 25.44 4.81
CA TYR A 150 28.95 25.70 5.05
C TYR A 150 29.56 26.67 4.04
N ARG A 151 29.24 26.55 2.75
CA ARG A 151 29.80 27.37 1.65
C ARG A 151 29.39 28.85 1.76
N SER A 152 28.29 29.15 2.44
CA SER A 152 27.79 30.51 2.67
C SER A 152 28.53 31.20 3.83
N GLY A 153 29.86 31.26 3.73
CA GLY A 153 30.75 31.77 4.79
C GLY A 153 30.97 33.29 4.83
N SER A 154 30.28 34.10 4.02
CA SER A 154 30.65 35.50 3.78
C SER A 154 29.53 36.57 3.88
N GLN A 155 28.41 36.36 4.58
CA GLN A 155 27.44 37.45 4.82
C GLN A 155 26.71 37.34 6.17
N SER A 156 26.41 38.49 6.76
CA SER A 156 26.04 38.78 8.17
C SER A 156 24.70 38.23 8.67
N TYR A 157 23.92 37.50 7.86
CA TYR A 157 22.53 37.14 8.17
C TYR A 157 22.28 35.64 8.14
N MET A 158 22.34 35.00 9.31
CA MET A 158 22.06 33.58 9.52
C MET A 158 20.70 33.14 8.94
N PHE A 159 19.68 34.01 9.03
CA PHE A 159 18.34 33.73 8.53
C PHE A 159 18.29 33.66 6.99
N GLU A 160 18.98 34.57 6.30
CA GLU A 160 19.05 34.55 4.83
C GLU A 160 19.78 33.30 4.32
N ARG A 161 20.83 32.87 5.02
CA ARG A 161 21.54 31.62 4.71
C ARG A 161 20.64 30.39 4.83
N LEU A 162 19.87 30.32 5.92
CA LEU A 162 18.95 29.20 6.16
C LEU A 162 17.81 29.21 5.13
N PHE A 163 17.27 30.39 4.81
CA PHE A 163 16.24 30.52 3.78
C PHE A 163 16.75 30.10 2.39
N ARG A 164 17.94 30.54 1.98
CA ARG A 164 18.54 30.18 0.68
C ARG A 164 18.86 28.69 0.58
N SER A 165 19.45 28.10 1.62
CA SER A 165 19.78 26.67 1.64
C SER A 165 18.52 25.79 1.58
N VAL A 166 17.46 26.14 2.31
CA VAL A 166 16.16 25.45 2.23
C VAL A 166 15.57 25.58 0.82
N LEU A 167 15.55 26.79 0.24
CA LEU A 167 14.96 27.03 -1.07
C LEU A 167 15.69 26.28 -2.19
N LEU A 168 17.03 26.28 -2.20
CA LEU A 168 17.83 25.52 -3.16
C LEU A 168 17.65 24.01 -2.99
N THR A 169 17.59 23.53 -1.75
CA THR A 169 17.34 22.12 -1.47
C THR A 169 15.96 21.70 -1.98
N LEU A 170 14.93 22.52 -1.78
CA LEU A 170 13.59 22.28 -2.31
C LEU A 170 13.55 22.26 -3.84
N LEU A 171 14.29 23.15 -4.51
CA LEU A 171 14.40 23.17 -5.98
C LEU A 171 15.06 21.90 -6.53
N ILE A 172 16.12 21.40 -5.87
CA ILE A 172 16.77 20.15 -6.25
C ILE A 172 15.83 18.97 -6.02
N CYS A 173 15.15 18.92 -4.87
CA CYS A 173 14.13 17.91 -4.59
C CYS A 173 13.03 17.92 -5.66
N ALA A 174 12.55 19.09 -6.10
CA ALA A 174 11.58 19.22 -7.17
C ALA A 174 12.13 18.74 -8.53
N GLY A 175 13.39 19.06 -8.83
CA GLY A 175 14.08 18.58 -10.04
C GLY A 175 14.23 17.06 -10.08
N VAL A 176 14.71 16.47 -8.98
CA VAL A 176 14.82 15.01 -8.80
C VAL A 176 13.44 14.36 -8.90
N PHE A 177 12.42 14.92 -8.24
CA PHE A 177 11.04 14.43 -8.33
C PHE A 177 10.52 14.45 -9.77
N THR A 178 10.79 15.51 -10.53
CA THR A 178 10.40 15.61 -11.94
C THR A 178 11.08 14.56 -12.80
N VAL A 179 12.38 14.29 -12.56
CA VAL A 179 13.11 13.20 -13.23
C VAL A 179 12.56 11.84 -12.84
N LEU A 180 12.25 11.62 -11.57
CA LEU A 180 11.63 10.38 -11.07
C LEU A 180 10.25 10.15 -11.69
N VAL A 181 9.42 11.18 -11.83
CA VAL A 181 8.11 11.06 -12.51
C VAL A 181 8.30 10.74 -14.00
N LYS A 182 9.21 11.44 -14.69
CA LYS A 182 9.47 11.21 -16.13
C LYS A 182 10.10 9.85 -16.41
N LYS A 183 11.02 9.38 -15.57
CA LYS A 183 11.72 8.08 -15.71
C LYS A 183 11.11 6.96 -14.88
N GLY A 184 9.98 7.21 -14.21
CA GLY A 184 9.40 6.34 -13.18
C GLY A 184 9.12 4.92 -13.66
N ASN A 185 8.71 4.76 -14.92
CA ASN A 185 8.46 3.44 -15.51
C ASN A 185 9.75 2.59 -15.66
N ALA A 186 10.89 3.21 -15.94
CA ALA A 186 12.16 2.49 -16.10
C ALA A 186 12.83 2.21 -14.75
N LEU A 187 12.77 3.16 -13.81
CA LEU A 187 13.28 2.99 -12.45
C LEU A 187 12.41 2.01 -11.66
N GLY A 188 11.08 2.11 -11.79
CA GLY A 188 10.12 1.19 -11.19
C GLY A 188 10.40 -0.24 -11.61
N LYS A 189 10.58 -0.52 -12.91
CA LYS A 189 10.93 -1.87 -13.39
C LYS A 189 12.23 -2.45 -12.79
N LYS A 190 13.20 -1.60 -12.45
CA LYS A 190 14.46 -2.05 -11.83
C LYS A 190 14.35 -2.29 -10.33
N LEU A 191 13.44 -1.57 -9.67
CA LEU A 191 13.28 -1.61 -8.21
C LEU A 191 12.19 -2.60 -7.79
N VAL A 192 11.19 -2.84 -8.65
CA VAL A 192 10.12 -3.81 -8.41
C VAL A 192 10.73 -5.19 -8.17
N ARG A 193 10.32 -5.83 -7.08
CA ARG A 193 10.77 -7.17 -6.72
C ARG A 193 9.75 -8.21 -7.18
N LEU A 194 10.12 -8.95 -8.20
CA LEU A 194 9.38 -10.12 -8.70
C LEU A 194 9.77 -11.37 -7.89
N PRO A 195 8.90 -12.40 -7.82
CA PRO A 195 9.23 -13.67 -7.18
C PRO A 195 10.44 -14.32 -7.86
N SER A 196 11.41 -14.76 -7.06
CA SER A 196 12.66 -15.36 -7.51
C SER A 196 12.58 -16.87 -7.68
N LEU A 197 11.77 -17.56 -6.86
CA LEU A 197 11.64 -19.02 -6.87
C LEU A 197 10.79 -19.49 -8.06
N ARG A 198 9.72 -18.75 -8.37
CA ARG A 198 8.78 -19.04 -9.45
C ARG A 198 8.41 -17.76 -10.22
N PRO A 199 9.33 -17.24 -11.06
CA PRO A 199 9.10 -15.99 -11.79
C PRO A 199 7.92 -16.02 -12.77
N GLN A 200 7.50 -17.22 -13.19
CA GLN A 200 6.33 -17.47 -14.04
C GLN A 200 4.98 -17.20 -13.35
N ASP A 201 4.94 -17.23 -12.02
CA ASP A 201 3.74 -16.96 -11.22
C ASP A 201 3.55 -15.45 -10.97
N GLY A 202 4.58 -14.62 -11.23
CA GLY A 202 4.45 -13.17 -11.29
C GLY A 202 3.66 -12.76 -12.53
N CYS A 203 2.77 -11.77 -12.42
CA CYS A 203 2.01 -11.22 -13.56
C CYS A 203 2.94 -10.78 -14.70
N MET A 204 3.22 -11.67 -15.65
CA MET A 204 3.93 -11.38 -16.90
C MET A 204 2.98 -10.71 -17.91
N THR A 205 2.19 -9.74 -17.46
CA THR A 205 1.39 -8.94 -18.39
C THR A 205 2.33 -7.99 -19.12
N THR A 206 2.86 -8.46 -20.25
CA THR A 206 3.40 -7.56 -21.27
C THR A 206 2.24 -6.71 -21.74
N TRP A 207 2.11 -5.50 -21.21
CA TRP A 207 1.18 -4.50 -21.75
C TRP A 207 1.58 -4.30 -23.21
N LYS A 208 0.74 -4.80 -24.14
CA LYS A 208 0.85 -4.45 -25.54
C LYS A 208 0.72 -2.93 -25.63
N ARG A 209 1.72 -2.30 -26.26
CA ARG A 209 1.71 -0.87 -26.58
C ARG A 209 0.55 -0.54 -27.51
#